data_AF-A0A4Q3BKZ9-F1
#
_entry.id   AF-A0A4Q3BKZ9-F1
#
_cell.length_a   1.000
_cell.length_b   1.000
_cell.length_c   1.000
_cell.angle_alpha   90.00
_cell.angle_beta   90.00
_cell.angle_gamma   90.00
#
_symmetry.space_group_name_H-M   'P 1'
#
loop_
_entity.id
_entity.type
_entity.pdbx_description
1 polymer ?
#
loop_
_entity_poly.entity_id
_entity_poly.type
_entity_poly.pdbx_seq_one_letter_code
_entity_poly.pdbx_strand_id
1 'polypeptide(L)'
;MIIAPDNIHTRELFYRITALWVICEAFAGGIMHGIKIPFSGLMVSSLAVFCIILLAWYIPSKTAIFKATLIVAIFKLMLSPHAPPTAYIAVFFQGLMGQLFLNKSYFGLSAIIVAVLSLVESAIQRILVLVVLYGNDFWKAVNEFIAKVTGDKTINNYSLLLAGGYIFIHAIVGIFVGYYAAKLVTSSGRWKSELKNYIIKDNTYNNEPLITRPKKKKKKLKIIFLITWLLLLAFYLQSQFDAANAFLPKDKVVQILVRSALIIIAWYLFVSPLMTMLIKKALIKRQQNNKEDMNATMQLLPEIKMIFQQSWQLSAAEKSFNRLKFFPVDFCFIDLRICNR
;
A
#
# COMPACT_ATOMS: atom_id res chain seq x y z
N MET A 1 28.16 -9.08 0.62
CA MET A 1 28.28 -8.29 -0.62
C MET A 1 27.16 -8.78 -1.55
N ILE A 2 26.11 -7.98 -1.77
CA ILE A 2 24.93 -8.48 -2.49
C ILE A 2 25.06 -8.08 -3.95
N ILE A 3 25.48 -9.03 -4.79
CA ILE A 3 25.82 -8.80 -6.21
C ILE A 3 24.58 -8.24 -6.93
N ALA A 4 24.70 -7.03 -7.47
CA ALA A 4 23.75 -6.46 -8.42
C ALA A 4 23.89 -7.22 -9.76
N PRO A 5 22.86 -7.31 -10.60
CA PRO A 5 22.95 -8.06 -11.86
C PRO A 5 24.14 -7.57 -12.70
N ASP A 6 24.95 -8.51 -13.21
CA ASP A 6 26.27 -8.27 -13.86
C ASP A 6 26.20 -7.49 -15.19
N ASN A 7 24.99 -7.20 -15.71
CA ASN A 7 24.78 -6.44 -16.94
C ASN A 7 24.30 -5.01 -16.62
N ILE A 8 25.01 -4.00 -17.15
CA ILE A 8 24.71 -2.57 -17.01
C ILE A 8 23.24 -2.26 -17.33
N HIS A 9 22.69 -2.87 -18.38
CA HIS A 9 21.28 -2.68 -18.77
C HIS A 9 20.30 -3.25 -17.76
N THR A 10 20.57 -4.44 -17.21
CA THR A 10 19.71 -5.06 -16.19
C THR A 10 19.75 -4.27 -14.89
N ARG A 11 20.89 -3.64 -14.57
CA ARG A 11 21.03 -2.75 -13.41
C ARG A 11 20.26 -1.45 -13.59
N GLU A 12 20.29 -0.82 -14.77
CA GLU A 12 19.46 0.35 -15.06
C GLU A 12 17.96 0.03 -14.96
N LEU A 13 17.56 -1.08 -15.58
CA LEU A 13 16.18 -1.58 -15.57
C LEU A 13 15.66 -1.83 -14.16
N PHE A 14 16.52 -2.41 -13.30
CA PHE A 14 16.23 -2.60 -11.89
C PHE A 14 15.86 -1.29 -11.19
N TYR A 15 16.67 -0.25 -11.33
CA TYR A 15 16.41 1.02 -10.66
C TYR A 15 15.22 1.76 -11.26
N ARG A 16 14.97 1.67 -12.58
CA ARG A 16 13.77 2.25 -13.22
C ARG A 16 12.48 1.63 -12.67
N ILE A 17 12.37 0.29 -12.67
CA ILE A 17 11.19 -0.42 -12.14
C ILE A 17 11.05 -0.16 -10.62
N THR A 18 12.16 -0.06 -9.90
CA THR A 18 12.13 0.25 -8.46
C THR A 18 11.68 1.69 -8.20
N ALA A 19 12.15 2.66 -8.98
CA ALA A 19 11.73 4.07 -8.91
C ALA A 19 10.25 4.23 -9.24
N LEU A 20 9.76 3.48 -10.23
CA LEU A 20 8.33 3.36 -10.52
C LEU A 20 7.56 2.86 -9.29
N TRP A 21 8.01 1.76 -8.69
CA TRP A 21 7.35 1.23 -7.50
C TRP A 21 7.35 2.26 -6.36
N VAL A 22 8.44 3.01 -6.16
CA VAL A 22 8.51 4.12 -5.20
C VAL A 22 7.43 5.17 -5.48
N ILE A 23 7.22 5.57 -6.74
CA ILE A 23 6.19 6.56 -7.09
C ILE A 23 4.79 6.01 -6.83
N CYS A 24 4.51 4.76 -7.21
CA CYS A 24 3.23 4.11 -6.91
C CYS A 24 2.95 4.06 -5.40
N GLU A 25 3.94 3.72 -4.59
CA GLU A 25 3.78 3.59 -3.14
C GLU A 25 3.74 4.93 -2.39
N ALA A 26 4.68 5.84 -2.69
CA ALA A 26 4.84 7.08 -1.95
C ALA A 26 3.97 8.23 -2.50
N PHE A 27 3.88 8.36 -3.82
CA PHE A 27 3.15 9.46 -4.46
C PHE A 27 1.68 9.10 -4.68
N ALA A 28 1.40 7.98 -5.36
CA ALA A 28 0.02 7.58 -5.61
C ALA A 28 -0.70 7.22 -4.29
N GLY A 29 -0.03 6.50 -3.40
CA GLY A 29 -0.55 6.22 -2.05
C GLY A 29 -0.76 7.47 -1.20
N GLY A 30 0.16 8.44 -1.23
CA GLY A 30 0.04 9.70 -0.48
C GLY A 30 -1.10 10.59 -0.97
N ILE A 31 -1.25 10.73 -2.29
CA ILE A 31 -2.31 11.54 -2.92
C ILE A 31 -3.67 10.89 -2.71
N MET A 32 -3.80 9.58 -2.97
CA MET A 32 -5.09 8.89 -2.81
C MET A 32 -5.57 8.87 -1.36
N HIS A 33 -4.65 8.79 -0.39
CA HIS A 33 -4.98 8.92 1.02
C HIS A 33 -5.43 10.35 1.38
N GLY A 34 -4.79 11.37 0.80
CA GLY A 34 -5.17 12.77 0.99
C GLY A 34 -6.53 13.15 0.40
N ILE A 35 -6.88 12.59 -0.77
CA ILE A 35 -8.15 12.86 -1.48
C ILE A 35 -9.32 12.01 -0.92
N LYS A 36 -9.07 11.14 0.08
CA LYS A 36 -10.07 10.23 0.69
C LYS A 36 -10.79 9.35 -0.33
N ILE A 37 -10.09 8.90 -1.36
CA ILE A 37 -10.68 8.01 -2.38
C ILE A 37 -10.95 6.64 -1.73
N PRO A 38 -12.21 6.16 -1.73
CA PRO A 38 -12.51 4.80 -1.29
C PRO A 38 -11.77 3.80 -2.21
N PHE A 39 -11.30 2.70 -1.65
CA PHE A 39 -10.49 1.68 -2.38
C PHE A 39 -9.06 2.07 -2.76
N SER A 40 -8.53 3.20 -2.28
CA SER A 40 -7.12 3.59 -2.48
C SER A 40 -6.10 2.48 -2.17
N GLY A 41 -6.31 1.71 -1.10
CA GLY A 41 -5.42 0.60 -0.72
C GLY A 41 -5.40 -0.55 -1.74
N LEU A 42 -6.52 -0.81 -2.40
CA LEU A 42 -6.62 -1.82 -3.46
C LEU A 42 -5.84 -1.37 -4.71
N MET A 43 -5.95 -0.09 -5.08
CA MET A 43 -5.21 0.46 -6.22
C MET A 43 -3.70 0.48 -5.98
N VAL A 44 -3.25 0.98 -4.82
CA VAL A 44 -1.82 1.02 -4.46
C VAL A 44 -1.23 -0.39 -4.43
N SER A 45 -1.91 -1.35 -3.81
CA SER A 45 -1.44 -2.74 -3.75
C SER A 45 -1.38 -3.38 -5.14
N SER A 46 -2.34 -3.07 -6.02
CA SER A 46 -2.34 -3.58 -7.40
C SER A 46 -1.15 -3.03 -8.20
N LEU A 47 -0.85 -1.74 -8.07
CA LEU A 47 0.32 -1.12 -8.72
C LEU A 47 1.64 -1.66 -8.16
N ALA A 48 1.74 -1.86 -6.85
CA ALA A 48 2.90 -2.47 -6.21
C ALA A 48 3.17 -3.88 -6.75
N VAL A 49 2.14 -4.74 -6.77
CA VAL A 49 2.23 -6.10 -7.32
C VAL A 49 2.63 -6.08 -8.80
N PHE A 50 2.08 -5.17 -9.59
CA PHE A 50 2.45 -5.01 -11.00
C PHE A 50 3.95 -4.73 -11.17
N CYS A 51 4.52 -3.83 -10.35
CA CYS A 51 5.95 -3.53 -10.36
C CYS A 51 6.79 -4.76 -9.95
N ILE A 52 6.35 -5.52 -8.95
CA ILE A 52 7.01 -6.75 -8.50
C ILE A 52 7.04 -7.80 -9.62
N ILE A 53 5.92 -7.98 -10.33
CA ILE A 53 5.81 -8.92 -11.46
C ILE A 53 6.75 -8.50 -12.61
N LEU A 54 6.79 -7.21 -12.95
CA LEU A 54 7.75 -6.66 -13.92
C LEU A 54 9.20 -6.95 -13.52
N LEU A 55 9.54 -6.67 -12.26
CA LEU A 55 10.88 -6.90 -11.73
C LEU A 55 11.27 -8.38 -11.84
N ALA A 56 10.37 -9.29 -11.47
CA ALA A 56 10.61 -10.73 -11.49
C ALA A 56 10.84 -11.30 -12.90
N TRP A 57 10.15 -10.74 -13.90
CA TRP A 57 10.29 -11.19 -15.28
C TRP A 57 11.60 -10.72 -15.91
N TYR A 58 11.86 -9.41 -15.85
CA TYR A 58 12.98 -8.79 -16.55
C TYR A 58 14.32 -8.97 -15.84
N ILE A 59 14.32 -9.24 -14.52
CA ILE A 59 15.55 -9.29 -13.71
C ILE A 59 15.67 -10.68 -13.10
N PRO A 60 16.46 -11.59 -13.71
CA PRO A 60 16.59 -12.97 -13.29
C PRO A 60 17.53 -13.13 -12.08
N SER A 61 17.28 -12.41 -10.98
CA SER A 61 18.07 -12.51 -9.76
C SER A 61 17.20 -12.92 -8.57
N LYS A 62 17.68 -13.92 -7.82
CA LYS A 62 17.02 -14.48 -6.63
C LYS A 62 16.86 -13.50 -5.45
N THR A 63 17.47 -12.31 -5.52
CA THR A 63 17.38 -11.30 -4.45
C THR A 63 16.88 -9.94 -4.95
N ALA A 64 16.57 -9.81 -6.24
CA ALA A 64 16.17 -8.52 -6.81
C ALA A 64 14.90 -7.97 -6.15
N ILE A 65 13.86 -8.79 -5.99
CA ILE A 65 12.58 -8.33 -5.42
C ILE A 65 12.78 -7.86 -3.99
N PHE A 66 13.52 -8.62 -3.18
CA PHE A 66 13.80 -8.22 -1.81
C PHE A 66 14.63 -6.92 -1.72
N LYS A 67 15.64 -6.75 -2.60
CA LYS A 67 16.40 -5.49 -2.68
C LYS A 67 15.50 -4.30 -3.05
N ALA A 68 14.68 -4.44 -4.10
CA ALA A 68 13.75 -3.40 -4.53
C ALA A 68 12.75 -3.05 -3.42
N THR A 69 12.23 -4.06 -2.71
CA THR A 69 11.31 -3.88 -1.57
C THR A 69 11.95 -3.04 -0.47
N LEU A 70 13.21 -3.33 -0.12
CA LEU A 70 13.94 -2.57 0.89
C LEU A 70 14.15 -1.12 0.43
N ILE A 71 14.49 -0.91 -0.84
CA ILE A 71 14.64 0.43 -1.43
C ILE A 71 13.32 1.20 -1.32
N VAL A 72 12.21 0.59 -1.76
CA VAL A 72 10.87 1.19 -1.73
C VAL A 72 10.44 1.51 -0.31
N ALA A 73 10.68 0.63 0.66
CA ALA A 73 10.38 0.88 2.06
C ALA A 73 11.18 2.07 2.63
N ILE A 74 12.46 2.21 2.25
CA ILE A 74 13.29 3.37 2.64
C ILE A 74 12.73 4.66 2.03
N PHE A 75 12.40 4.66 0.73
CA PHE A 75 11.81 5.85 0.11
C PHE A 75 10.44 6.20 0.68
N LYS A 76 9.60 5.22 0.99
CA LYS A 76 8.33 5.44 1.68
C LYS A 76 8.54 6.14 3.02
N LEU A 77 9.61 5.78 3.74
CA LEU A 77 9.99 6.44 4.98
C LEU A 77 10.51 7.87 4.77
N MET A 78 11.31 8.09 3.73
CA MET A 78 11.88 9.41 3.41
C MET A 78 10.81 10.39 2.92
N LEU A 79 9.91 9.93 2.05
CA LEU A 79 8.88 10.75 1.42
C LEU A 79 7.63 10.91 2.30
N SER A 80 7.32 9.93 3.16
CA SER A 80 6.17 9.96 4.08
C SER A 80 6.52 9.38 5.47
N PRO A 81 7.29 10.12 6.30
CA PRO A 81 7.74 9.65 7.61
C PRO A 81 6.62 9.48 8.64
N HIS A 82 5.40 9.91 8.29
CA HIS A 82 4.18 9.82 9.09
C HIS A 82 3.21 8.75 8.58
N ALA A 83 3.58 7.97 7.55
CA ALA A 83 2.78 6.86 7.09
C ALA A 83 2.54 5.83 8.22
N PRO A 84 1.34 5.21 8.27
CA PRO A 84 1.02 4.24 9.31
C PRO A 84 1.94 3.01 9.22
N PRO A 85 2.29 2.37 10.34
CA PRO A 85 3.13 1.18 10.36
C PRO A 85 2.64 0.05 9.45
N THR A 86 1.32 -0.16 9.38
CA THR A 86 0.67 -1.18 8.55
C THR A 86 1.03 -1.03 7.07
N ALA A 87 1.25 0.20 6.59
CA ALA A 87 1.62 0.46 5.21
C ALA A 87 3.06 0.03 4.88
N TYR A 88 3.96 -0.06 5.87
CA TYR A 88 5.30 -0.64 5.67
C TYR A 88 5.23 -2.16 5.70
N ILE A 89 4.44 -2.72 6.63
CA ILE A 89 4.22 -4.16 6.74
C ILE A 89 3.66 -4.71 5.44
N ALA A 90 2.67 -4.03 4.84
CA ALA A 90 2.11 -4.40 3.54
C ALA A 90 3.17 -4.45 2.42
N VAL A 91 4.02 -3.42 2.30
CA VAL A 91 5.09 -3.38 1.27
C VAL A 91 6.08 -4.54 1.46
N PHE A 92 6.48 -4.81 2.71
CA PHE A 92 7.36 -5.93 3.00
C PHE A 92 6.70 -7.29 2.70
N PHE A 93 5.42 -7.44 3.04
CA PHE A 93 4.65 -8.64 2.75
C PHE A 93 4.54 -8.88 1.23
N GLN A 94 4.15 -7.86 0.46
CA GLN A 94 4.07 -7.91 -1.00
C GLN A 94 5.41 -8.33 -1.62
N GLY A 95 6.50 -7.69 -1.21
CA GLY A 95 7.85 -8.02 -1.67
C GLY A 95 8.29 -9.43 -1.31
N LEU A 96 7.99 -9.89 -0.10
CA LEU A 96 8.30 -11.23 0.37
C LEU A 96 7.52 -12.30 -0.40
N MET A 97 6.21 -12.09 -0.59
CA MET A 97 5.38 -13.00 -1.37
C MET A 97 5.84 -13.05 -2.83
N GLY A 98 6.16 -11.89 -3.42
CA GLY A 98 6.76 -11.83 -4.76
C GLY A 98 8.05 -12.63 -4.86
N GLN A 99 8.95 -12.49 -3.90
CA GLN A 99 10.23 -13.20 -3.89
C GLN A 99 10.09 -14.72 -3.69
N LEU A 100 9.10 -15.16 -2.90
CA LEU A 100 8.90 -16.56 -2.56
C LEU A 100 8.15 -17.33 -3.66
N PHE A 101 7.10 -16.72 -4.23
CA PHE A 101 6.18 -17.42 -5.12
C PHE A 101 6.46 -17.20 -6.60
N LEU A 102 7.00 -16.06 -7.02
CA LEU A 102 7.23 -15.81 -8.46
C LEU A 102 8.29 -16.77 -9.00
N ASN A 103 7.86 -17.62 -9.93
CA ASN A 103 8.69 -18.62 -10.58
C ASN A 103 8.50 -18.54 -12.09
N LYS A 104 9.60 -18.59 -12.85
CA LYS A 104 9.59 -18.52 -14.31
C LYS A 104 8.83 -19.69 -14.97
N SER A 105 8.88 -20.89 -14.39
CA SER A 105 8.22 -22.07 -14.97
C SER A 105 6.70 -22.00 -14.94
N TYR A 106 6.13 -21.31 -13.94
CA TYR A 106 4.68 -21.15 -13.77
C TYR A 106 4.32 -19.68 -13.55
N PHE A 107 4.88 -18.81 -14.40
CA PHE A 107 4.85 -17.36 -14.17
C PHE A 107 3.42 -16.80 -14.04
N GLY A 108 2.50 -17.22 -14.91
CA GLY A 108 1.10 -16.79 -14.86
C GLY A 108 0.41 -17.14 -13.54
N LEU A 109 0.51 -18.40 -13.11
CA LEU A 109 -0.11 -18.86 -11.86
C LEU A 109 0.54 -18.20 -10.63
N SER A 110 1.88 -18.12 -10.62
CA SER A 110 2.59 -17.48 -9.51
C SER A 110 2.27 -15.99 -9.37
N ALA A 111 2.13 -15.26 -10.48
CA ALA A 111 1.71 -13.87 -10.49
C ALA A 111 0.30 -13.68 -9.93
N ILE A 112 -0.64 -14.58 -10.28
CA ILE A 112 -2.00 -14.59 -9.72
C ILE A 112 -1.95 -14.83 -8.20
N ILE A 113 -1.22 -15.84 -7.73
CA ILE A 113 -1.10 -16.14 -6.31
C ILE A 113 -0.55 -14.94 -5.54
N VAL A 114 0.54 -14.33 -6.01
CA VAL A 114 1.15 -13.16 -5.37
C VAL A 114 0.19 -11.97 -5.32
N ALA A 115 -0.55 -11.73 -6.42
CA ALA A 115 -1.53 -10.65 -6.47
C ALA A 115 -2.69 -10.88 -5.49
N VAL A 116 -3.24 -12.09 -5.45
CA VAL A 116 -4.32 -12.46 -4.53
C VAL A 116 -3.86 -12.32 -3.08
N LEU A 117 -2.72 -12.92 -2.72
CA LEU A 117 -2.20 -12.84 -1.35
C LEU A 117 -1.96 -11.40 -0.92
N SER A 118 -1.40 -10.57 -1.81
CA SER A 118 -1.11 -9.17 -1.53
C SER A 118 -2.37 -8.32 -1.32
N LEU A 119 -3.40 -8.50 -2.15
CA LEU A 119 -4.65 -7.74 -2.02
C LEU A 119 -5.52 -8.22 -0.85
N VAL A 120 -5.56 -9.54 -0.63
CA VAL A 120 -6.25 -10.15 0.52
C VAL A 120 -5.61 -9.73 1.83
N GLU A 121 -4.28 -9.66 1.90
CA GLU A 121 -3.57 -9.18 3.09
C GLU A 121 -3.99 -7.74 3.43
N SER A 122 -4.03 -6.84 2.45
CA SER A 122 -4.51 -5.47 2.67
C SER A 122 -5.96 -5.40 3.14
N ALA A 123 -6.82 -6.32 2.69
CA ALA A 123 -8.22 -6.41 3.12
C ALA A 123 -8.32 -6.90 4.57
N ILE A 124 -7.58 -7.95 4.91
CA ILE A 124 -7.50 -8.52 6.25
C ILE A 124 -6.96 -7.48 7.23
N GLN A 125 -5.91 -6.73 6.89
CA GLN A 125 -5.39 -5.66 7.73
C GLN A 125 -6.49 -4.65 8.14
N ARG A 126 -7.36 -4.26 7.19
CA ARG A 126 -8.46 -3.33 7.46
C ARG A 126 -9.52 -3.93 8.38
N ILE A 127 -9.90 -5.18 8.14
CA ILE A 127 -10.84 -5.90 9.02
C ILE A 127 -10.26 -6.04 10.43
N LEU A 128 -8.99 -6.41 10.56
CA LEU A 128 -8.32 -6.54 11.85
C LEU A 128 -8.32 -5.21 12.62
N VAL A 129 -8.06 -4.09 11.94
CA VAL A 129 -8.16 -2.77 12.58
C VAL A 129 -9.57 -2.50 13.09
N LEU A 130 -10.62 -2.83 12.31
CA LEU A 130 -12.01 -2.70 12.78
C LEU A 130 -12.30 -3.58 14.00
N VAL A 131 -11.89 -4.85 13.98
CA VAL A 131 -12.10 -5.80 15.08
C VAL A 131 -11.38 -5.34 16.35
N VAL A 132 -10.13 -4.91 16.23
CA VAL A 132 -9.34 -4.42 17.37
C VAL A 132 -9.94 -3.15 17.96
N LEU A 133 -10.41 -2.23 17.11
CA LEU A 133 -10.86 -0.91 17.54
C LEU A 133 -12.29 -0.94 18.11
N TYR A 134 -13.22 -1.63 17.45
CA TYR A 134 -14.63 -1.63 17.82
C TYR A 134 -15.10 -2.90 18.54
N GLY A 135 -14.30 -3.98 18.53
CA GLY A 135 -14.64 -5.25 19.16
C GLY A 135 -15.83 -5.97 18.55
N ASN A 136 -16.34 -6.99 19.25
CA ASN A 136 -17.48 -7.80 18.80
C ASN A 136 -18.80 -7.03 18.79
N ASP A 137 -18.92 -5.95 19.56
CA ASP A 137 -20.18 -5.23 19.70
C ASP A 137 -20.55 -4.47 18.41
N PHE A 138 -19.56 -4.00 17.65
CA PHE A 138 -19.80 -3.44 16.31
C PHE A 138 -20.39 -4.48 15.36
N TRP A 139 -19.82 -5.68 15.31
CA TRP A 139 -20.33 -6.76 14.46
C TRP A 139 -21.73 -7.23 14.90
N LYS A 140 -22.02 -7.25 16.20
CA LYS A 140 -23.38 -7.49 16.71
C LYS A 140 -24.34 -6.40 16.24
N ALA A 141 -23.96 -5.12 16.35
CA ALA A 141 -24.79 -4.01 15.89
C ALA A 141 -25.04 -4.08 14.36
N VAL A 142 -24.03 -4.46 13.57
CA VAL A 142 -24.18 -4.68 12.11
C VAL A 142 -25.13 -5.84 11.84
N ASN A 143 -25.02 -6.97 12.55
CA ASN A 143 -25.95 -8.09 12.44
C ASN A 143 -27.39 -7.68 12.76
N GLU A 144 -27.59 -6.99 13.88
CA GLU A 144 -28.91 -6.52 14.30
C GLU A 144 -29.51 -5.49 13.33
N PHE A 145 -28.68 -4.59 12.80
CA PHE A 145 -29.10 -3.61 11.80
C PHE A 145 -29.58 -4.29 10.53
N ILE A 146 -28.79 -5.23 9.98
CA ILE A 146 -29.14 -5.94 8.75
C ILE A 146 -30.39 -6.78 8.96
N ALA A 147 -30.46 -7.57 10.04
CA ALA A 147 -31.65 -8.37 10.36
C ALA A 147 -32.93 -7.53 10.45
N LYS A 148 -32.85 -6.30 10.99
CA LYS A 148 -33.98 -5.36 11.02
C LYS A 148 -34.36 -4.84 9.63
N VAL A 149 -33.40 -4.61 8.74
CA VAL A 149 -33.63 -4.08 7.39
C VAL A 149 -34.13 -5.15 6.43
N THR A 150 -33.57 -6.38 6.46
CA THR A 150 -34.01 -7.48 5.60
C THR A 150 -35.26 -8.20 6.11
N GLY A 151 -35.64 -8.02 7.37
CA GLY A 151 -36.77 -8.73 7.99
C GLY A 151 -36.55 -10.24 8.15
N ASP A 152 -35.38 -10.73 7.73
CA ASP A 152 -35.03 -12.14 7.68
C ASP A 152 -34.17 -12.51 8.90
N LYS A 153 -34.57 -13.55 9.62
CA LYS A 153 -33.88 -14.06 10.82
C LYS A 153 -33.08 -15.33 10.53
N THR A 154 -33.05 -15.80 9.28
CA THR A 154 -32.43 -17.08 8.92
C THR A 154 -30.90 -17.01 8.87
N ILE A 155 -30.32 -15.86 8.51
CA ILE A 155 -28.86 -15.68 8.47
C ILE A 155 -28.37 -15.09 9.80
N ASN A 156 -27.84 -15.95 10.66
CA ASN A 156 -27.36 -15.52 11.99
C ASN A 156 -26.07 -14.67 11.96
N ASN A 157 -25.33 -14.63 10.83
CA ASN A 157 -23.98 -14.07 10.76
C ASN A 157 -23.73 -13.15 9.54
N TYR A 158 -24.59 -12.16 9.30
CA TYR A 158 -24.42 -11.19 8.22
C TYR A 158 -23.05 -10.47 8.22
N SER A 159 -22.52 -10.19 9.40
CA SER A 159 -21.20 -9.59 9.61
C SER A 159 -20.06 -10.41 9.04
N LEU A 160 -20.09 -11.73 9.27
CA LEU A 160 -19.09 -12.64 8.71
C LEU A 160 -19.24 -12.74 7.19
N LEU A 161 -20.47 -12.77 6.70
CA LEU A 161 -20.76 -12.78 5.26
C LEU A 161 -20.25 -11.49 4.58
N LEU A 162 -20.43 -10.33 5.20
CA LEU A 162 -19.90 -9.06 4.70
C LEU A 162 -18.37 -9.01 4.74
N ALA A 163 -17.76 -9.46 5.84
CA ALA A 163 -16.30 -9.54 5.94
C ALA A 163 -15.71 -10.50 4.89
N GLY A 164 -16.32 -11.67 4.73
CA GLY A 164 -15.98 -12.66 3.70
C GLY A 164 -16.17 -12.12 2.29
N GLY A 165 -17.29 -11.44 2.01
CA GLY A 165 -17.56 -10.80 0.73
C GLY A 165 -16.54 -9.70 0.39
N TYR A 166 -16.15 -8.89 1.38
CA TYR A 166 -15.09 -7.89 1.20
C TYR A 166 -13.74 -8.52 0.84
N ILE A 167 -13.34 -9.59 1.54
CA ILE A 167 -12.11 -10.34 1.22
C ILE A 167 -12.22 -10.99 -0.17
N PHE A 168 -13.39 -11.56 -0.49
CA PHE A 168 -13.64 -12.22 -1.76
C PHE A 168 -13.54 -11.26 -2.95
N ILE A 169 -14.06 -10.03 -2.83
CA ILE A 169 -13.88 -8.99 -3.85
C ILE A 169 -12.38 -8.69 -4.06
N HIS A 170 -11.59 -8.61 -2.98
CA HIS A 170 -10.13 -8.40 -3.09
C HIS A 170 -9.43 -9.58 -3.76
N ALA A 171 -9.85 -10.81 -3.48
CA ALA A 171 -9.34 -12.00 -4.13
C ALA A 171 -9.66 -11.99 -5.63
N ILE A 172 -10.90 -11.68 -6.03
CA ILE A 172 -11.31 -11.56 -7.44
C ILE A 172 -10.46 -10.51 -8.15
N VAL A 173 -10.33 -9.32 -7.58
CA VAL A 173 -9.51 -8.26 -8.18
C VAL A 173 -8.04 -8.69 -8.25
N GLY A 174 -7.54 -9.39 -7.25
CA GLY A 174 -6.19 -9.98 -7.26
C GLY A 174 -5.98 -10.95 -8.42
N ILE A 175 -6.97 -11.81 -8.70
CA ILE A 175 -6.93 -12.72 -9.86
C ILE A 175 -6.84 -11.92 -11.16
N PHE A 176 -7.71 -10.91 -11.34
CA PHE A 176 -7.69 -10.07 -12.54
C PHE A 176 -6.37 -9.33 -12.72
N VAL A 177 -5.86 -8.70 -11.66
CA VAL A 177 -4.59 -7.94 -11.68
C VAL A 177 -3.43 -8.87 -11.99
N GLY A 178 -3.31 -10.01 -11.31
CA GLY A 178 -2.22 -10.96 -11.52
C GLY A 178 -2.24 -11.58 -12.92
N TYR A 179 -3.43 -11.95 -13.41
CA TYR A 179 -3.60 -12.46 -14.77
C TYR A 179 -3.21 -11.41 -15.81
N TYR A 180 -3.71 -10.19 -15.66
CA TYR A 180 -3.42 -9.10 -16.60
C TYR A 180 -1.93 -8.72 -16.61
N ALA A 181 -1.32 -8.60 -15.43
CA ALA A 181 0.10 -8.32 -15.28
C ALA A 181 0.97 -9.42 -15.93
N ALA A 182 0.66 -10.69 -15.67
CA ALA A 182 1.39 -11.80 -16.28
C ALA A 182 1.24 -11.83 -17.81
N LYS A 183 0.03 -11.59 -18.32
CA LYS A 183 -0.22 -11.56 -19.76
C LYS A 183 0.51 -10.40 -20.44
N LEU A 184 0.50 -9.22 -19.83
CA LEU A 184 1.17 -8.03 -20.34
C LEU A 184 2.67 -8.26 -20.46
N VAL A 185 3.27 -8.82 -19.41
CA VAL A 185 4.72 -9.01 -19.34
C VAL A 185 5.22 -10.14 -20.24
N THR A 186 4.42 -11.21 -20.42
CA THR A 186 4.75 -12.31 -21.34
C THR A 186 4.47 -11.98 -22.81
N SER A 187 3.56 -11.03 -23.10
CA SER A 187 3.18 -10.63 -24.45
C SER A 187 3.93 -9.39 -24.97
N SER A 188 4.83 -8.80 -24.18
CA SER A 188 5.52 -7.54 -24.48
C SER A 188 6.31 -7.57 -25.80
N GLY A 189 6.79 -8.74 -26.23
CA GLY A 189 7.47 -8.92 -27.52
C GLY A 189 6.59 -8.66 -28.76
N ARG A 190 5.26 -8.80 -28.66
CA ARG A 190 4.32 -8.58 -29.78
C ARG A 190 3.89 -7.12 -29.94
N TRP A 191 3.89 -6.34 -28.87
CA TRP A 191 3.39 -4.95 -28.87
C TRP A 191 4.43 -3.92 -29.31
N LYS A 192 5.68 -4.36 -29.53
CA LYS A 192 6.79 -3.54 -30.03
C LYS A 192 6.53 -2.93 -31.41
N SER A 193 5.72 -3.56 -32.26
CA SER A 193 5.42 -3.05 -33.61
C SER A 193 4.20 -2.13 -33.67
N GLU A 194 3.24 -2.25 -32.75
CA GLU A 194 1.96 -1.51 -32.82
C GLU A 194 2.01 -0.13 -32.15
N LEU A 195 2.91 0.10 -31.19
CA LEU A 195 2.91 1.32 -30.35
C LEU A 195 4.09 2.28 -30.60
N LYS A 196 4.78 2.18 -31.75
CA LYS A 196 5.92 3.05 -32.13
C LYS A 196 5.58 4.56 -32.10
N ASN A 197 4.29 4.90 -32.14
CA ASN A 197 3.76 6.26 -32.19
C ASN A 197 3.54 6.92 -30.81
N TYR A 198 3.69 6.19 -29.70
CA TYR A 198 3.45 6.71 -28.34
C TYR A 198 4.75 6.99 -27.56
N ILE A 199 5.90 6.98 -28.24
CA ILE A 199 7.20 7.31 -27.66
C ILE A 199 7.24 8.82 -27.40
N ILE A 200 7.14 9.21 -26.14
CA ILE A 200 7.32 10.61 -25.74
C ILE A 200 8.80 10.95 -25.96
N LYS A 201 9.07 11.83 -26.94
CA LYS A 201 10.40 12.41 -27.11
C LYS A 201 10.63 13.43 -26.00
N ASP A 202 11.69 13.19 -25.25
CA ASP A 202 12.14 14.00 -24.13
C ASP A 202 12.55 15.39 -24.64
N ASN A 203 11.62 16.34 -24.58
CA ASN A 203 11.89 17.75 -24.80
C ASN A 203 11.12 18.51 -23.73
N THR A 204 11.88 19.07 -22.79
CA THR A 204 11.61 20.23 -21.90
C THR A 204 11.74 19.85 -20.42
N TYR A 205 12.98 19.89 -19.94
CA TYR A 205 13.30 19.79 -18.52
C TYR A 205 13.24 21.19 -17.87
N ASN A 206 12.17 21.45 -17.11
CA ASN A 206 12.14 22.56 -16.16
C ASN A 206 12.31 22.00 -14.74
N ASN A 207 13.40 22.41 -14.09
CA ASN A 207 13.73 22.11 -12.71
C ASN A 207 12.70 22.74 -11.75
N GLU A 208 11.69 21.97 -11.34
CA GLU A 208 11.04 22.26 -10.06
C GLU A 208 11.74 21.46 -8.93
N PRO A 209 12.24 22.14 -7.89
CA PRO A 209 12.87 21.45 -6.77
C PRO A 209 11.84 20.63 -5.99
N LEU A 210 12.08 19.31 -5.91
CA LEU A 210 11.33 18.36 -5.11
C LEU A 210 11.66 18.48 -3.62
N ILE A 211 11.39 19.64 -2.98
CA ILE A 211 11.37 19.73 -1.51
C ILE A 211 10.31 20.74 -1.05
N THR A 212 9.07 20.29 -0.84
CA THR A 212 8.20 20.96 0.14
C THR A 212 8.61 20.48 1.54
N ARG A 213 9.44 21.25 2.23
CA ARG A 213 9.78 21.01 3.64
C ARG A 213 8.49 21.02 4.47
N PRO A 214 8.12 19.95 5.19
CA PRO A 214 7.00 20.04 6.12
C PRO A 214 7.36 21.02 7.24
N LYS A 215 6.47 21.98 7.50
CA LYS A 215 6.58 22.92 8.64
C LYS A 215 6.62 22.12 9.95
N LYS A 216 7.73 22.22 10.70
CA LYS A 216 7.86 21.68 12.06
C LYS A 216 6.81 22.33 12.97
N LYS A 217 5.76 21.59 13.34
CA LYS A 217 4.87 21.97 14.46
C LYS A 217 5.50 21.58 15.80
N LYS A 218 5.41 22.51 16.76
CA LYS A 218 6.00 22.42 18.10
C LYS A 218 5.39 21.27 18.91
N LYS A 219 6.25 20.48 19.56
CA LYS A 219 5.92 19.46 20.56
C LYS A 219 5.35 20.14 21.83
N LYS A 220 4.03 20.20 21.97
CA LYS A 220 3.35 20.24 23.29
C LYS A 220 2.04 19.42 23.34
N LEU A 221 1.71 18.67 22.28
CA LEU A 221 0.47 17.89 22.20
C LEU A 221 0.52 16.54 22.94
N LYS A 222 1.71 16.01 23.24
CA LYS A 222 1.83 14.63 23.79
C LYS A 222 1.37 14.49 25.23
N ILE A 223 1.55 15.53 26.06
CA ILE A 223 1.19 15.50 27.49
C ILE A 223 -0.34 15.64 27.64
N ILE A 224 -0.97 16.53 26.89
CA ILE A 224 -2.43 16.70 26.89
C ILE A 224 -3.12 15.40 26.46
N PHE A 225 -2.65 14.76 25.38
CA PHE A 225 -3.19 13.46 24.95
C PHE A 225 -2.96 12.33 25.97
N LEU A 226 -1.85 12.34 26.70
CA LEU A 226 -1.57 11.37 27.76
C LEU A 226 -2.51 11.56 28.97
N ILE A 227 -2.76 12.81 29.37
CA ILE A 227 -3.68 13.15 30.46
C ILE A 227 -5.11 12.78 30.07
N THR A 228 -5.55 13.11 28.85
CA THR A 228 -6.86 12.70 28.34
C THR A 228 -7.01 11.18 28.29
N TRP A 229 -5.95 10.43 27.95
CA TRP A 229 -5.96 8.97 27.96
C TRP A 229 -6.11 8.41 29.37
N LEU A 230 -5.28 8.88 30.33
CA LEU A 230 -5.34 8.45 31.73
C LEU A 230 -6.70 8.75 32.35
N LEU A 231 -7.31 9.89 32.01
CA LEU A 231 -8.62 10.30 32.49
C LEU A 231 -9.75 9.42 31.91
N LEU A 232 -9.74 9.13 30.61
CA LEU A 232 -10.68 8.18 30.00
C LEU A 232 -10.49 6.75 30.55
N LEU A 233 -9.25 6.36 30.85
CA LEU A 233 -8.92 5.04 31.38
C LEU A 233 -9.40 4.92 32.82
N ALA A 234 -9.19 5.96 33.63
CA ALA A 234 -9.71 6.04 34.99
C ALA A 234 -11.23 5.96 35.00
N PHE A 235 -11.93 6.67 34.12
CA PHE A 235 -13.39 6.57 34.00
C PHE A 235 -13.85 5.19 33.53
N TYR A 236 -13.13 4.55 32.61
CA TYR A 236 -13.44 3.19 32.17
C TYR A 236 -13.25 2.16 33.30
N LEU A 237 -12.15 2.26 34.06
CA LEU A 237 -11.88 1.37 35.20
C LEU A 237 -12.90 1.60 36.33
N GLN A 238 -13.22 2.85 36.65
CA GLN A 238 -14.26 3.18 37.64
C GLN A 238 -15.61 2.56 37.26
N SER A 239 -15.99 2.61 35.98
CA SER A 239 -17.21 1.97 35.49
C SER A 239 -17.23 0.43 35.64
N GLN A 240 -16.07 -0.23 35.73
CA GLN A 240 -16.00 -1.69 35.92
C GLN A 240 -16.00 -2.10 37.40
N PHE A 241 -15.41 -1.28 38.28
CA PHE A 241 -15.27 -1.61 39.71
C PHE A 241 -16.43 -1.11 40.58
N ASP A 242 -17.11 -0.03 40.20
CA ASP A 242 -18.21 0.53 41.00
C ASP A 242 -19.42 0.90 40.12
N ALA A 243 -20.22 -0.12 39.82
CA ALA A 243 -21.32 -0.05 38.86
C ALA A 243 -22.56 0.74 39.36
N ALA A 244 -22.62 1.13 40.63
CA ALA A 244 -23.75 1.86 41.21
C ALA A 244 -23.61 3.39 41.07
N ASN A 245 -22.37 3.91 41.09
CA ASN A 245 -22.07 5.35 41.07
C ASN A 245 -21.25 5.79 39.84
N ALA A 246 -21.29 5.02 38.75
CA ALA A 246 -20.55 5.34 37.54
C ALA A 246 -21.09 6.61 36.86
N PHE A 247 -20.22 7.61 36.62
CA PHE A 247 -20.55 8.85 35.91
C PHE A 247 -20.96 8.64 34.44
N LEU A 248 -20.63 7.48 33.86
CA LEU A 248 -20.99 7.13 32.48
C LEU A 248 -22.25 6.25 32.49
N PRO A 249 -23.27 6.56 31.66
CA PRO A 249 -24.43 5.69 31.47
C PRO A 249 -23.99 4.29 31.06
N LYS A 250 -24.67 3.25 31.60
CA LYS A 250 -24.43 1.83 31.29
C LYS A 250 -24.79 1.43 29.85
N ASP A 251 -25.12 2.40 29.00
CA ASP A 251 -25.51 2.14 27.64
C ASP A 251 -24.34 1.53 26.86
N LYS A 252 -24.60 0.39 26.22
CA LYS A 252 -23.63 -0.35 25.39
C LYS A 252 -22.92 0.58 24.39
N VAL A 253 -23.61 1.59 23.88
CA VAL A 253 -23.07 2.58 22.95
C VAL A 253 -21.96 3.42 23.58
N VAL A 254 -22.15 3.91 24.81
CA VAL A 254 -21.17 4.73 25.53
C VAL A 254 -19.93 3.90 25.85
N GLN A 255 -20.11 2.64 26.26
CA GLN A 255 -19.00 1.72 26.51
C GLN A 255 -18.17 1.45 25.24
N ILE A 256 -18.82 1.24 24.09
CA ILE A 256 -18.13 1.05 22.80
C ILE A 256 -17.34 2.31 22.43
N LEU A 257 -17.92 3.50 22.58
CA LEU A 257 -17.27 4.76 22.26
C LEU A 257 -16.04 5.01 23.16
N VAL A 258 -16.17 4.82 24.47
CA VAL A 258 -15.07 5.01 25.42
C VAL A 258 -13.95 4.00 25.17
N ARG A 259 -14.28 2.72 24.95
CA ARG A 259 -13.29 1.68 24.60
C ARG A 259 -12.59 2.01 23.29
N SER A 260 -13.33 2.38 22.26
CA SER A 260 -12.77 2.74 20.95
C SER A 260 -11.84 3.94 21.07
N ALA A 261 -12.22 4.97 21.83
CA ALA A 261 -11.39 6.14 22.10
C ALA A 261 -10.10 5.76 22.84
N LEU A 262 -10.19 4.90 23.86
CA LEU A 262 -9.02 4.41 24.60
C LEU A 262 -8.05 3.63 23.71
N ILE A 263 -8.56 2.75 22.85
CA ILE A 263 -7.75 1.95 21.93
C ILE A 263 -7.12 2.85 20.88
N ILE A 264 -7.87 3.80 20.29
CA ILE A 264 -7.34 4.76 19.32
C ILE A 264 -6.22 5.59 19.94
N ILE A 265 -6.44 6.13 21.14
CA ILE A 265 -5.45 6.98 21.80
C ILE A 265 -4.23 6.14 22.22
N ALA A 266 -4.42 4.94 22.76
CA ALA A 266 -3.32 4.03 23.08
C ALA A 266 -2.52 3.64 21.83
N TRP A 267 -3.21 3.35 20.73
CA TRP A 267 -2.59 3.03 19.45
C TRP A 267 -1.77 4.21 18.92
N TYR A 268 -2.31 5.42 18.95
CA TYR A 268 -1.63 6.61 18.47
C TYR A 268 -0.47 7.04 19.38
N LEU A 269 -0.59 6.85 20.69
CA LEU A 269 0.38 7.31 21.68
C LEU A 269 1.50 6.31 21.96
N PHE A 270 1.21 5.01 21.93
CA PHE A 270 2.17 3.96 22.27
C PHE A 270 2.51 3.07 21.07
N VAL A 271 1.52 2.42 20.45
CA VAL A 271 1.78 1.35 19.47
C VAL A 271 2.39 1.89 18.18
N SER A 272 1.75 2.89 17.58
CA SER A 272 2.23 3.53 16.34
C SER A 272 3.63 4.15 16.49
N PRO A 273 3.93 4.98 17.52
CA PRO A 273 5.26 5.55 17.66
C PRO A 273 6.34 4.51 17.98
N LEU A 274 6.03 3.46 18.75
CA LEU A 274 6.97 2.37 19.02
C LEU A 274 7.30 1.59 17.73
N MET A 275 6.27 1.17 17.00
CA MET A 275 6.44 0.45 15.74
C MET A 275 7.17 1.29 14.70
N THR A 276 6.80 2.56 14.54
CA THR A 276 7.52 3.47 13.63
C THR A 276 8.96 3.71 14.05
N MET A 277 9.27 3.72 15.35
CA MET A 277 10.65 3.84 15.83
C MET A 277 11.48 2.62 15.47
N LEU A 278 10.94 1.41 15.64
CA LEU A 278 11.61 0.15 15.27
C LEU A 278 11.87 0.09 13.75
N ILE A 279 10.84 0.39 12.96
CA ILE A 279 10.93 0.43 11.48
C ILE A 279 11.95 1.49 11.05
N LYS A 280 11.90 2.70 11.62
CA LYS A 280 12.85 3.78 11.34
C LYS A 280 14.28 3.37 11.64
N LYS A 281 14.53 2.79 12.82
CA LYS A 281 15.86 2.36 13.22
C LYS A 281 16.41 1.29 12.26
N ALA A 282 15.57 0.31 11.89
CA ALA A 282 15.95 -0.74 10.94
C ALA A 282 16.24 -0.19 9.53
N LEU A 283 15.36 0.68 9.02
CA LEU A 283 15.47 1.25 7.68
C LEU A 283 16.62 2.26 7.55
N ILE A 284 16.85 3.12 8.55
CA ILE A 284 17.97 4.08 8.54
C ILE A 284 19.32 3.35 8.51
N LYS A 285 19.46 2.27 9.29
CA LYS A 285 20.65 1.42 9.25
C LYS A 285 20.86 0.81 7.85
N ARG A 286 19.78 0.38 7.19
CA ARG A 286 19.84 -0.18 5.84
C ARG A 286 20.10 0.86 4.76
N GLN A 287 19.58 2.08 4.92
CA GLN A 287 19.86 3.21 4.03
C GLN A 287 21.35 3.54 3.98
N GLN A 288 22.02 3.52 5.14
CA GLN A 288 23.47 3.75 5.21
C GLN A 288 24.29 2.66 4.50
N ASN A 289 23.82 1.42 4.54
CA ASN A 289 24.49 0.28 3.90
C ASN A 289 24.24 0.21 2.39
N ASN A 290 23.16 0.83 1.89
CA ASN A 290 22.75 0.76 0.49
C ASN A 290 22.78 2.14 -0.20
N LYS A 291 23.68 3.04 0.19
CA LYS A 291 23.74 4.42 -0.30
C LYS A 291 23.81 4.53 -1.83
N GLU A 292 24.56 3.66 -2.48
CA GLU A 292 24.69 3.67 -3.95
C GLU A 292 23.36 3.38 -4.65
N ASP A 293 22.64 2.34 -4.20
CA ASP A 293 21.32 1.99 -4.73
C ASP A 293 20.29 3.11 -4.47
N MET A 294 20.40 3.78 -3.32
CA MET A 294 19.57 4.95 -2.98
C MET A 294 19.82 6.11 -3.92
N ASN A 295 21.08 6.46 -4.16
CA ASN A 295 21.44 7.57 -5.02
C ASN A 295 21.01 7.30 -6.48
N ALA A 296 21.24 6.08 -6.97
CA ALA A 296 20.83 5.67 -8.32
C ALA A 296 19.31 5.76 -8.50
N THR A 297 18.53 5.27 -7.52
CA THR A 297 17.06 5.34 -7.58
C THR A 297 16.57 6.79 -7.47
N MET A 298 17.17 7.59 -6.58
CA MET A 298 16.81 8.99 -6.35
C MET A 298 16.99 9.85 -7.61
N GLN A 299 18.06 9.61 -8.37
CA GLN A 299 18.33 10.32 -9.63
C GLN A 299 17.26 10.05 -10.70
N LEU A 300 16.63 8.87 -10.70
CA LEU A 300 15.61 8.50 -11.67
C LEU A 300 14.20 8.95 -11.27
N LEU A 301 13.94 9.26 -9.99
CA LEU A 301 12.60 9.61 -9.52
C LEU A 301 11.93 10.77 -10.28
N PRO A 302 12.61 11.88 -10.62
CA PRO A 302 11.98 12.98 -11.35
C PRO A 302 11.52 12.56 -12.75
N GLU A 303 12.37 11.83 -13.50
CA GLU A 303 12.07 11.32 -14.84
C GLU A 303 10.85 10.39 -14.79
N ILE A 304 10.86 9.40 -13.89
CA ILE A 304 9.75 8.44 -13.79
C ILE A 304 8.46 9.11 -13.32
N LYS A 305 8.54 10.14 -12.46
CA LYS A 305 7.35 10.90 -12.04
C LYS A 305 6.71 11.63 -13.22
N MET A 306 7.52 12.25 -14.07
CA MET A 306 7.03 12.93 -15.27
C MET A 306 6.36 11.96 -16.23
N ILE A 307 7.02 10.83 -16.51
CA ILE A 307 6.47 9.74 -17.33
C ILE A 307 5.13 9.27 -16.75
N PHE A 308 5.02 9.14 -15.43
CA PHE A 308 3.79 8.72 -14.76
C PHE A 308 2.66 9.73 -14.95
N GLN A 309 2.95 11.01 -14.77
CA GLN A 309 1.96 12.08 -14.95
C GLN A 309 1.50 12.19 -16.40
N GLN A 310 2.41 12.09 -17.37
CA GLN A 310 2.09 12.14 -18.79
C GLN A 310 1.28 10.91 -19.23
N SER A 311 1.67 9.71 -18.79
CA SER A 311 0.92 8.48 -19.06
C SER A 311 -0.50 8.58 -18.50
N TRP A 312 -0.65 9.14 -17.29
CA TRP A 312 -1.96 9.39 -16.71
C TRP A 312 -2.79 10.36 -17.54
N GLN A 313 -2.21 11.46 -18.01
CA GLN A 313 -2.89 12.44 -18.86
C GLN A 313 -3.29 11.88 -20.22
N LEU A 314 -2.42 11.12 -20.88
CA LEU A 314 -2.72 10.47 -22.17
C LEU A 314 -3.87 9.46 -22.00
N SER A 315 -3.83 8.66 -20.93
CA SER A 315 -4.91 7.70 -20.64
C SER A 315 -6.25 8.38 -20.32
N ALA A 316 -6.27 9.66 -19.95
CA ALA A 316 -7.49 10.40 -19.68
C ALA A 316 -8.34 10.67 -20.93
N ALA A 317 -7.75 10.59 -22.14
CA ALA A 317 -8.47 10.73 -23.40
C ALA A 317 -9.44 9.55 -23.70
N GLU A 318 -9.19 8.38 -23.10
CA GLU A 318 -10.01 7.17 -23.30
C GLU A 318 -11.23 7.11 -22.36
N LYS A 319 -12.31 6.39 -22.69
CA LYS A 319 -13.51 6.28 -21.82
C LYS A 319 -13.34 5.23 -20.69
N SER A 320 -13.66 5.61 -19.45
CA SER A 320 -13.77 4.83 -18.21
C SER A 320 -13.00 3.49 -18.09
N PHE A 321 -13.52 2.38 -18.64
CA PHE A 321 -12.89 1.05 -18.50
C PHE A 321 -11.72 0.81 -19.47
N ASN A 322 -11.68 1.50 -20.60
CA ASN A 322 -10.51 1.48 -21.48
C ASN A 322 -9.32 2.21 -20.83
N ARG A 323 -9.57 3.23 -19.97
CA ARG A 323 -8.49 3.92 -19.23
C ARG A 323 -7.66 2.98 -18.37
N LEU A 324 -8.29 1.98 -17.73
CA LEU A 324 -7.61 0.98 -16.89
C LEU A 324 -6.85 -0.07 -17.71
N LYS A 325 -7.24 -0.28 -18.97
CA LYS A 325 -6.51 -1.13 -19.93
C LYS A 325 -5.29 -0.38 -20.50
N PHE A 326 -5.42 0.92 -20.72
CA PHE A 326 -4.36 1.74 -21.29
C PHE A 326 -3.38 2.26 -20.24
N PHE A 327 -3.78 2.56 -19.00
CA PHE A 327 -2.85 3.13 -18.01
C PHE A 327 -1.64 2.23 -17.67
N PRO A 328 -1.78 0.91 -17.36
CA PRO A 328 -0.62 0.05 -17.11
C PRO A 328 0.17 -0.27 -18.39
N VAL A 329 -0.50 -0.26 -19.55
CA VAL A 329 0.11 -0.55 -20.87
C VAL A 329 0.91 0.64 -21.36
N ASP A 330 0.30 1.82 -21.42
CA ASP A 330 0.92 3.10 -21.74
C ASP A 330 2.02 3.42 -20.74
N PHE A 331 1.82 3.20 -19.43
CA PHE A 331 2.89 3.45 -18.47
C PHE A 331 4.07 2.47 -18.60
N CYS A 332 3.81 1.18 -18.83
CA CYS A 332 4.87 0.18 -19.09
C CYS A 332 5.56 0.39 -20.46
N PHE A 333 4.91 1.05 -21.41
CA PHE A 333 5.47 1.37 -22.74
C PHE A 333 6.03 2.80 -22.85
N ILE A 334 5.62 3.77 -22.03
CA ILE A 334 6.14 5.14 -22.08
C ILE A 334 7.55 5.20 -21.47
N ASP A 335 7.88 4.33 -20.50
CA ASP A 335 9.29 4.05 -20.16
C ASP A 335 9.88 3.03 -21.16
N LEU A 336 9.85 3.37 -22.46
CA LEU A 336 10.33 2.56 -23.61
C LEU A 336 11.87 2.43 -23.65
N ARG A 337 12.52 2.42 -22.48
CA ARG A 337 13.83 1.80 -22.24
C ARG A 337 13.71 0.46 -21.48
N ILE A 338 12.57 0.17 -20.85
CA ILE A 338 12.29 -1.09 -20.12
C ILE A 338 11.96 -2.25 -21.08
N CYS A 339 11.19 -1.99 -22.14
CA CYS A 339 10.82 -2.99 -23.16
C CYS A 339 11.74 -2.96 -24.40
N ASN A 340 12.80 -2.16 -24.40
CA ASN A 340 13.64 -1.96 -25.59
C ASN A 340 14.78 -2.98 -25.72
N ARG A 341 14.55 -4.21 -25.26
CA ARG A 341 15.21 -5.43 -25.74
C ARG A 341 14.39 -6.67 -25.41
#